data_AF-A0A7T6XUV2-F1
#
_entry.id   AF-A0A7T6XUV2-F1
#
_cell.length_a   1.000
_cell.length_b   1.000
_cell.length_c   1.000
_cell.angle_alpha   90.00
_cell.angle_beta   90.00
_cell.angle_gamma   90.00
#
_symmetry.space_group_name_H-M   'P 1'
#
loop_
_entity.id
_entity.type
_entity.pdbx_description
1 polymer ?
#
loop_
_entity_poly.entity_id
_entity_poly.type
_entity_poly.pdbx_seq_one_letter_code
_entity_poly.pdbx_strand_id
1 'polypeptide(L)'
;MCSAPRDALEFSDSDRGFLEPHLPPQDSSAAQSDLPFTTLTFATSLDSSLALSPGTRTVLSGPQSKAMTHYLRSRHDGILIGVGTAVADDPGLNCRITGVGGYGQDGLNGQPRPVVIDPTARWNFSDDSKLFQLCREGRGRAPWIITAVGNPSAEKQSLLEKYGGRFISVKMVRLHTGRHQIDWPDLLVTLKSNGLGSVMIEGGGQVIKSLLSPLYMSLLDSVIITIAPTWLGEGGVVVSPARRFDEDGNAISAARLKNVKWYPFGEDVVLCGQVKLCD
;
A
#
# COMPACT_ATOMS: atom_id res chain seq x y z
N MET A 1 -5.78 -4.87 31.64
CA MET A 1 -5.65 -4.08 30.39
C MET A 1 -4.21 -3.63 30.29
N CYS A 2 -3.47 -4.09 29.30
CA CYS A 2 -2.10 -3.63 29.08
C CYS A 2 -2.16 -2.18 28.59
N SER A 3 -1.46 -1.25 29.23
CA SER A 3 -1.39 0.14 28.75
C SER A 3 -0.81 0.16 27.33
N ALA A 4 -1.42 0.93 26.42
CA ALA A 4 -0.92 1.02 25.06
C ALA A 4 0.55 1.50 25.03
N PRO A 5 1.37 1.03 24.07
CA PRO A 5 2.74 1.50 23.90
C PRO A 5 2.81 3.03 23.76
N ARG A 6 3.92 3.64 24.16
CA ARG A 6 4.11 5.11 24.08
C ARG A 6 4.00 5.68 22.68
N ASP A 7 4.23 4.84 21.68
CA ASP A 7 4.19 5.19 20.28
C ASP A 7 2.86 4.75 19.61
N ALA A 8 1.84 4.37 20.39
CA ALA A 8 0.48 4.21 19.89
C ALA A 8 -0.07 5.54 19.36
N LEU A 9 -0.97 5.45 18.39
CA LEU A 9 -1.60 6.58 17.72
C LEU A 9 -3.11 6.55 17.98
N GLU A 10 -3.69 7.73 18.17
CA GLU A 10 -5.14 7.90 18.23
C GLU A 10 -5.67 8.39 16.89
N PHE A 11 -6.85 7.91 16.50
CA PHE A 11 -7.56 8.38 15.32
C PHE A 11 -9.04 8.55 15.65
N SER A 12 -9.53 9.78 15.57
CA SER A 12 -10.82 10.19 16.14
C SER A 12 -12.01 9.55 15.42
N ASP A 13 -13.10 9.28 16.13
CA ASP A 13 -14.30 8.67 15.53
C ASP A 13 -14.97 9.59 14.50
N SER A 14 -14.91 10.92 14.69
CA SER A 14 -15.40 11.89 13.71
C SER A 14 -14.66 11.77 12.37
N ASP A 15 -13.36 11.52 12.42
CA ASP A 15 -12.54 11.37 11.22
C ASP A 15 -12.73 10.01 10.52
N ARG A 16 -13.07 8.97 11.28
CA ARG A 16 -13.36 7.63 10.71
C ARG A 16 -14.55 7.68 9.76
N GLY A 17 -15.61 8.40 10.13
CA GLY A 17 -16.83 8.50 9.32
C GLY A 17 -16.59 9.05 7.91
N PHE A 18 -15.56 9.87 7.71
CA PHE A 18 -15.15 10.33 6.38
C PHE A 18 -14.61 9.20 5.51
N LEU A 19 -13.85 8.27 6.09
CA LEU A 19 -13.16 7.19 5.39
C LEU A 19 -14.06 5.98 5.13
N GLU A 20 -15.01 5.66 6.01
CA GLU A 20 -15.81 4.42 5.95
C GLU A 20 -16.36 4.06 4.55
N PRO A 21 -16.90 4.99 3.74
CA PRO A 21 -17.38 4.66 2.39
C PRO A 21 -16.30 4.19 1.40
N HIS A 22 -15.03 4.37 1.77
CA HIS A 22 -13.83 4.12 0.96
C HIS A 22 -12.97 2.99 1.53
N LEU A 23 -13.43 2.29 2.58
CA LEU A 23 -12.76 1.17 3.23
C LEU A 23 -13.32 -0.17 2.77
N PRO A 24 -12.57 -1.28 3.00
CA PRO A 24 -13.10 -2.62 2.80
C PRO A 24 -14.38 -2.85 3.63
N PRO A 25 -15.42 -3.46 3.04
CA PRO A 25 -16.65 -3.77 3.76
C PRO A 25 -16.36 -4.79 4.88
N GLN A 26 -16.93 -4.56 6.07
CA GLN A 26 -16.78 -5.48 7.21
C GLN A 26 -17.74 -6.68 7.15
N ASP A 27 -18.84 -6.56 6.42
CA ASP A 27 -19.88 -7.59 6.35
C ASP A 27 -19.58 -8.62 5.26
N SER A 28 -19.69 -9.90 5.62
CA SER A 28 -19.56 -11.05 4.72
C SER A 28 -20.69 -11.18 3.69
N SER A 29 -21.65 -10.24 3.67
CA SER A 29 -22.77 -10.19 2.71
C SER A 29 -22.45 -9.42 1.42
N ALA A 30 -21.27 -8.77 1.34
CA ALA A 30 -20.82 -8.19 0.08
C ALA A 30 -20.66 -9.29 -0.98
N ALA A 31 -21.05 -9.00 -2.22
CA ALA A 31 -20.89 -9.94 -3.33
C ALA A 31 -19.47 -10.50 -3.35
N GLN A 32 -19.35 -11.83 -3.39
CA GLN A 32 -18.07 -12.52 -3.32
C GLN A 32 -17.27 -12.19 -4.59
N SER A 33 -16.37 -11.21 -4.49
CA SER A 33 -15.40 -10.92 -5.54
C SER A 33 -14.22 -11.88 -5.44
N ASP A 34 -13.78 -12.38 -6.61
CA ASP A 34 -12.57 -13.18 -6.76
C ASP A 34 -11.29 -12.38 -6.48
N LEU A 35 -11.42 -11.04 -6.38
CA LEU A 35 -10.34 -10.13 -6.05
C LEU A 35 -10.47 -9.60 -4.61
N PRO A 36 -9.35 -9.21 -3.97
CA PRO A 36 -9.40 -8.49 -2.72
C PRO A 36 -9.85 -7.04 -2.95
N PHE A 37 -10.50 -6.44 -1.96
CA PHE A 37 -10.75 -5.00 -1.98
C PHE A 37 -9.41 -4.27 -1.99
N THR A 38 -9.16 -3.45 -3.00
CA THR A 38 -7.85 -2.84 -3.26
C THR A 38 -7.92 -1.33 -3.10
N THR A 39 -7.17 -0.80 -2.13
CA THR A 39 -7.01 0.63 -1.91
C THR A 39 -5.63 1.07 -2.36
N LEU A 40 -5.55 1.99 -3.33
CA LEU A 40 -4.31 2.72 -3.62
C LEU A 40 -4.22 3.96 -2.74
N THR A 41 -3.12 4.13 -2.03
CA THR A 41 -2.91 5.31 -1.19
C THR A 41 -1.47 5.79 -1.22
N PHE A 42 -1.26 7.09 -1.27
CA PHE A 42 0.07 7.70 -1.24
C PHE A 42 -0.01 9.18 -0.82
N ALA A 43 1.13 9.73 -0.41
CA ALA A 43 1.28 11.14 -0.08
C ALA A 43 2.10 11.87 -1.16
N THR A 44 1.69 13.08 -1.51
CA THR A 44 2.42 13.98 -2.40
C THR A 44 2.64 15.33 -1.73
N SER A 45 3.68 16.03 -2.17
CA SER A 45 3.82 17.47 -2.02
C SER A 45 2.85 18.25 -2.93
N LEU A 46 2.83 19.58 -2.83
CA LEU A 46 2.03 20.48 -3.68
C LEU A 46 2.39 20.39 -5.17
N ASP A 47 3.66 20.11 -5.48
CA ASP A 47 4.17 19.80 -6.83
C ASP A 47 4.02 18.32 -7.24
N SER A 48 3.15 17.56 -6.56
CA SER A 48 2.82 16.16 -6.90
C SER A 48 4.00 15.18 -6.79
N SER A 49 5.03 15.52 -6.02
CA SER A 49 6.19 14.65 -5.80
C SER A 49 6.00 13.76 -4.57
N LEU A 50 6.32 12.47 -4.73
CA LEU A 50 6.28 11.45 -3.67
C LEU A 50 7.54 11.47 -2.79
N ALA A 51 8.66 11.92 -3.35
CA ALA A 51 9.96 11.94 -2.68
C ALA A 51 10.87 13.00 -3.30
N LEU A 52 11.86 13.47 -2.54
CA LEU A 52 12.88 14.43 -3.00
C LEU A 52 13.70 13.91 -4.19
N SER A 53 13.97 12.60 -4.22
CA SER A 53 14.68 11.94 -5.30
C SER A 53 14.46 10.42 -5.25
N PRO A 54 14.74 9.68 -6.33
CA PRO A 54 14.58 8.23 -6.35
C PRO A 54 15.39 7.53 -5.24
N GLY A 55 14.73 6.72 -4.42
CA GLY A 55 15.37 5.97 -3.32
C GLY A 55 15.60 6.78 -2.04
N THR A 56 15.13 8.03 -1.97
CA THR A 56 15.27 8.87 -0.78
C THR A 56 14.00 8.86 0.05
N ARG A 57 14.13 8.51 1.33
CA ARG A 57 13.06 8.63 2.31
C ARG A 57 12.63 10.09 2.46
N THR A 58 11.37 10.39 2.20
CA THR A 58 10.80 11.74 2.34
C THR A 58 9.56 11.68 3.21
N VAL A 59 9.51 12.49 4.26
CA VAL A 59 8.35 12.58 5.14
C VAL A 59 7.47 13.73 4.64
N LEU A 60 6.29 13.38 4.12
CA LEU A 60 5.31 14.35 3.62
C LEU A 60 4.16 14.53 4.60
N SER A 61 3.53 13.43 5.02
CA SER A 61 2.38 13.42 5.91
C SER A 61 2.67 13.98 7.30
N GLY A 62 1.81 14.89 7.75
CA GLY A 62 1.72 15.37 9.12
C GLY A 62 1.18 14.31 10.11
N PRO A 63 1.11 14.64 11.41
CA PRO A 63 0.72 13.69 12.46
C PRO A 63 -0.69 13.09 12.27
N GLN A 64 -1.67 13.90 11.87
CA GLN A 64 -3.07 13.48 11.72
C GLN A 64 -3.26 12.58 10.50
N SER A 65 -2.70 12.93 9.36
CA SER A 65 -2.74 12.10 8.15
C SER A 65 -1.92 10.81 8.32
N LYS A 66 -0.83 10.84 9.09
CA LYS A 66 -0.10 9.64 9.51
C LYS A 66 -0.96 8.72 10.38
N ALA A 67 -1.70 9.27 11.35
CA ALA A 67 -2.65 8.49 12.14
C ALA A 67 -3.73 7.87 11.23
N MET A 68 -4.25 8.64 10.27
CA MET A 68 -5.17 8.12 9.24
C MET A 68 -4.56 6.96 8.45
N THR A 69 -3.32 7.06 7.98
CA THR A 69 -2.64 5.95 7.27
C THR A 69 -2.55 4.70 8.15
N HIS A 70 -2.21 4.83 9.43
CA HIS A 70 -2.22 3.70 10.36
C HIS A 70 -3.63 3.15 10.62
N TYR A 71 -4.66 4.00 10.61
CA TYR A 71 -6.04 3.54 10.66
C TYR A 71 -6.41 2.76 9.40
N LEU A 72 -6.07 3.23 8.20
CA LEU A 72 -6.24 2.46 6.96
C LEU A 72 -5.59 1.08 7.06
N ARG A 73 -4.35 1.00 7.58
CA ARG A 73 -3.67 -0.28 7.83
C ARG A 73 -4.45 -1.22 8.74
N SER A 74 -5.15 -0.70 9.75
CA SER A 74 -5.98 -1.52 10.64
C SER A 74 -7.23 -2.10 9.97
N ARG A 75 -7.62 -1.51 8.84
CA ARG A 75 -8.85 -1.84 8.11
C ARG A 75 -8.59 -2.72 6.89
N HIS A 76 -7.34 -3.13 6.65
CA HIS A 76 -6.97 -4.01 5.54
C HIS A 76 -6.22 -5.25 6.05
N ASP A 77 -6.41 -6.38 5.36
CA ASP A 77 -5.73 -7.64 5.68
C ASP A 77 -4.26 -7.61 5.27
N GLY A 78 -3.93 -6.87 4.22
CA GLY A 78 -2.58 -6.72 3.69
C GLY A 78 -2.19 -5.27 3.41
N ILE A 79 -0.89 -5.01 3.47
CA ILE A 79 -0.25 -3.76 3.05
C ILE A 79 0.86 -4.05 2.05
N LEU A 80 0.83 -3.43 0.88
CA LEU A 80 1.70 -3.73 -0.24
C LEU A 80 2.58 -2.54 -0.62
N ILE A 81 3.88 -2.81 -0.80
CA ILE A 81 4.85 -1.86 -1.34
C ILE A 81 5.77 -2.52 -2.37
N GLY A 82 6.45 -1.70 -3.18
CA GLY A 82 7.58 -2.15 -4.00
C GLY A 82 8.88 -2.27 -3.20
N VAL A 83 9.77 -3.18 -3.62
CA VAL A 83 11.10 -3.38 -3.01
C VAL A 83 11.96 -2.12 -2.96
N GLY A 84 11.75 -1.16 -3.87
CA GLY A 84 12.42 0.15 -3.82
C GLY A 84 12.21 0.86 -2.48
N THR A 85 10.96 0.87 -2.01
CA THR A 85 10.58 1.46 -0.73
C THR A 85 11.10 0.63 0.45
N ALA A 86 11.01 -0.70 0.36
CA ALA A 86 11.52 -1.58 1.42
C ALA A 86 13.02 -1.40 1.67
N VAL A 87 13.81 -1.26 0.60
CA VAL A 87 15.26 -1.03 0.66
C VAL A 87 15.61 0.37 1.14
N ALA A 88 14.86 1.40 0.70
CA ALA A 88 15.15 2.78 1.06
C ALA A 88 14.80 3.11 2.52
N ASP A 89 13.70 2.56 3.03
CA ASP A 89 13.07 3.06 4.25
C ASP A 89 13.18 2.14 5.47
N ASP A 90 13.54 0.85 5.28
CA ASP A 90 13.39 -0.23 6.28
C ASP A 90 12.07 -0.10 7.08
N PRO A 91 10.90 -0.12 6.39
CA PRO A 91 9.64 0.27 6.99
C PRO A 91 9.11 -0.80 7.94
N GLY A 92 8.37 -0.39 8.98
CA GLY A 92 7.71 -1.34 9.88
C GLY A 92 6.42 -1.97 9.34
N LEU A 93 5.73 -1.29 8.42
CA LEU A 93 4.46 -1.70 7.76
C LEU A 93 3.36 -2.25 8.69
N ASN A 94 3.41 -1.92 9.98
CA ASN A 94 2.40 -2.29 10.97
C ASN A 94 1.41 -1.15 11.23
N CYS A 95 0.28 -1.50 11.84
CA CYS A 95 -0.66 -0.55 12.41
C CYS A 95 -0.22 -0.18 13.84
N ARG A 96 -0.36 1.09 14.20
CA ARG A 96 -0.03 1.65 15.52
C ARG A 96 -1.24 2.21 16.26
N ILE A 97 -2.45 2.04 15.72
CA ILE A 97 -3.67 2.58 16.32
C ILE A 97 -3.93 1.90 17.66
N THR A 98 -4.26 2.71 18.68
CA THR A 98 -4.65 2.20 20.00
C THR A 98 -5.83 1.22 19.87
N GLY A 99 -5.71 0.07 20.52
CA GLY A 99 -6.72 -0.99 20.46
C GLY A 99 -6.49 -2.03 19.36
N VAL A 100 -5.47 -1.87 18.51
CA VAL A 100 -5.02 -2.93 17.61
C VAL A 100 -4.08 -3.90 18.35
N GLY A 101 -3.97 -5.14 17.88
CA GLY A 101 -3.03 -6.14 18.40
C GLY A 101 -1.58 -5.62 18.45
N GLY A 102 -0.94 -5.74 19.61
CA GLY A 102 0.39 -5.17 19.88
C GLY A 102 0.38 -3.67 20.25
N TYR A 103 -0.79 -3.01 20.22
CA TYR A 103 -0.98 -1.60 20.57
C TYR A 103 -2.21 -1.39 21.47
N GLY A 104 -2.37 -2.22 22.50
CA GLY A 104 -3.47 -2.13 23.47
C GLY A 104 -4.40 -3.35 23.49
N GLN A 105 -4.27 -4.25 22.51
CA GLN A 105 -4.85 -5.60 22.55
C GLN A 105 -3.76 -6.67 22.39
N ASP A 106 -4.01 -7.85 22.95
CA ASP A 106 -3.14 -9.01 22.79
C ASP A 106 -3.26 -9.61 21.38
N GLY A 107 -2.21 -10.29 20.93
CA GLY A 107 -2.17 -10.90 19.60
C GLY A 107 -1.97 -9.88 18.47
N LEU A 108 -2.37 -10.26 17.25
CA LEU A 108 -2.11 -9.50 16.02
C LEU A 108 -3.40 -9.17 15.23
N ASN A 109 -4.54 -9.09 15.92
CA ASN A 109 -5.78 -8.66 15.27
C ASN A 109 -5.65 -7.19 14.84
N GLY A 110 -6.12 -6.86 13.63
CA GLY A 110 -5.97 -5.53 13.03
C GLY A 110 -4.54 -5.18 12.56
N GLN A 111 -3.57 -6.10 12.66
CA GLN A 111 -2.25 -5.93 12.04
C GLN A 111 -2.28 -6.46 10.60
N PRO A 112 -2.00 -5.64 9.57
CA PRO A 112 -1.98 -6.10 8.18
C PRO A 112 -0.77 -7.00 7.94
N ARG A 113 -0.87 -7.88 6.95
CA ARG A 113 0.24 -8.65 6.40
C ARG A 113 1.05 -7.75 5.46
N PRO A 114 2.34 -7.50 5.72
CA PRO A 114 3.19 -6.83 4.76
C PRO A 114 3.40 -7.68 3.51
N VAL A 115 3.33 -7.06 2.34
CA VAL A 115 3.56 -7.67 1.04
C VAL A 115 4.57 -6.81 0.29
N VAL A 116 5.68 -7.41 -0.13
CA VAL A 116 6.74 -6.69 -0.84
C VAL A 116 6.91 -7.26 -2.23
N ILE A 117 6.69 -6.42 -3.25
CA ILE A 117 6.97 -6.74 -4.64
C ILE A 117 8.48 -6.66 -4.88
N ASP A 118 9.13 -7.82 -5.03
CA ASP A 118 10.56 -7.97 -5.31
C ASP A 118 10.82 -9.07 -6.36
N PRO A 119 10.57 -8.80 -7.65
CA PRO A 119 10.68 -9.82 -8.70
C PRO A 119 12.06 -10.47 -8.82
N THR A 120 13.11 -9.76 -8.38
CA THR A 120 14.52 -10.21 -8.47
C THR A 120 15.09 -10.68 -7.14
N ALA A 121 14.28 -10.77 -6.08
CA ALA A 121 14.72 -11.10 -4.72
C ALA A 121 15.92 -10.28 -4.22
N ARG A 122 15.99 -8.99 -4.59
CA ARG A 122 17.15 -8.12 -4.31
C ARG A 122 17.14 -7.51 -2.91
N TRP A 123 16.02 -7.57 -2.19
CA TRP A 123 15.94 -7.03 -0.84
C TRP A 123 16.83 -7.82 0.10
N ASN A 124 17.80 -7.17 0.72
CA ASN A 124 18.72 -7.79 1.68
C ASN A 124 18.29 -7.51 3.11
N PHE A 125 17.19 -8.12 3.53
CA PHE A 125 16.71 -8.06 4.91
C PHE A 125 17.43 -9.09 5.80
N SER A 126 17.44 -8.82 7.10
CA SER A 126 17.97 -9.69 8.14
C SER A 126 17.04 -9.71 9.35
N ASP A 127 17.35 -10.52 10.37
CA ASP A 127 16.61 -10.53 11.64
C ASP A 127 16.62 -9.15 12.32
N ASP A 128 17.55 -8.26 11.97
CA ASP A 128 17.64 -6.89 12.49
C ASP A 128 16.77 -5.88 11.73
N SER A 129 16.22 -6.22 10.56
CA SER A 129 15.34 -5.30 9.82
C SER A 129 14.06 -5.00 10.63
N LYS A 130 13.53 -3.78 10.50
CA LYS A 130 12.48 -3.27 11.39
C LYS A 130 11.24 -4.17 11.47
N LEU A 131 10.85 -4.77 10.36
CA LEU A 131 9.75 -5.72 10.29
C LEU A 131 9.92 -6.94 11.21
N PHE A 132 11.11 -7.53 11.26
CA PHE A 132 11.38 -8.71 12.07
C PHE A 132 11.54 -8.37 13.54
N GLN A 133 12.06 -7.18 13.87
CA GLN A 133 12.00 -6.63 15.23
C GLN A 133 10.55 -6.56 15.72
N LEU A 134 9.65 -5.99 14.91
CA LEU A 134 8.24 -5.89 15.25
C LEU A 134 7.55 -7.27 15.38
N CYS A 135 7.98 -8.27 14.61
CA CYS A 135 7.50 -9.65 14.78
C CYS A 135 7.89 -10.21 16.15
N ARG A 136 9.15 -10.04 16.56
CA ARG A 136 9.63 -10.48 17.90
C ARG A 136 8.91 -9.78 19.03
N GLU A 137 8.58 -8.51 18.85
CA GLU A 137 7.84 -7.71 19.82
C GLU A 137 6.33 -8.05 19.86
N GLY A 138 5.82 -8.89 18.94
CA GLY A 138 4.39 -9.16 18.83
C GLY A 138 3.57 -7.97 18.32
N ARG A 139 4.20 -7.07 17.56
CA ARG A 139 3.65 -5.77 17.10
C ARG A 139 3.53 -5.66 15.58
N GLY A 140 3.70 -6.78 14.87
CA GLY A 140 3.64 -6.83 13.42
C GLY A 140 3.71 -8.26 12.89
N ARG A 141 3.45 -8.40 11.59
CA ARG A 141 3.53 -9.68 10.86
C ARG A 141 4.73 -9.66 9.93
N ALA A 142 5.33 -10.82 9.69
CA ALA A 142 6.42 -10.94 8.73
C ALA A 142 5.90 -10.76 7.29
N PRO A 143 6.75 -10.27 6.36
CA PRO A 143 6.30 -10.00 5.01
C PRO A 143 6.05 -11.29 4.20
N TRP A 144 5.15 -11.18 3.22
CA TRP A 144 5.15 -12.04 2.04
C TRP A 144 5.93 -11.33 0.93
N ILE A 145 6.90 -12.03 0.33
CA ILE A 145 7.73 -11.46 -0.73
C ILE A 145 7.28 -12.04 -2.06
N ILE A 146 6.77 -11.17 -2.92
CA ILE A 146 6.32 -11.51 -4.27
C ILE A 146 7.54 -11.51 -5.19
N THR A 147 7.88 -12.65 -5.77
CA THR A 147 9.11 -12.85 -6.54
C THR A 147 8.87 -13.58 -7.86
N ALA A 148 9.74 -13.36 -8.84
CA ALA A 148 9.82 -14.14 -10.07
C ALA A 148 11.01 -15.11 -10.08
N VAL A 149 11.83 -15.10 -9.01
CA VAL A 149 12.94 -16.03 -8.82
C VAL A 149 12.38 -17.39 -8.39
N GLY A 150 12.67 -18.44 -9.16
CA GLY A 150 12.17 -19.79 -8.88
C GLY A 150 12.71 -20.39 -7.57
N ASN A 151 13.98 -20.12 -7.25
CA ASN A 151 14.63 -20.60 -6.01
C ASN A 151 15.27 -19.41 -5.27
N PRO A 152 14.53 -18.73 -4.38
CA PRO A 152 15.12 -17.70 -3.51
C PRO A 152 16.11 -18.33 -2.51
N SER A 153 16.94 -17.50 -1.86
CA SER A 153 17.90 -17.98 -0.86
C SER A 153 17.21 -18.76 0.26
N ALA A 154 17.69 -19.99 0.53
CA ALA A 154 17.17 -20.86 1.59
C ALA A 154 17.28 -20.22 2.99
N GLU A 155 18.33 -19.43 3.21
CA GLU A 155 18.50 -18.65 4.45
C GLU A 155 17.38 -17.62 4.61
N LYS A 156 17.11 -16.83 3.56
CA LYS A 156 16.04 -15.82 3.56
C LYS A 156 14.67 -16.46 3.70
N GLN A 157 14.46 -17.60 3.04
CA GLN A 157 13.22 -18.36 3.16
C GLN A 157 13.00 -18.84 4.60
N SER A 158 14.02 -19.44 5.22
CA SER A 158 13.97 -19.90 6.61
C SER A 158 13.68 -18.74 7.58
N LEU A 159 14.30 -17.57 7.34
CA LEU A 159 14.05 -16.38 8.15
C LEU A 159 12.61 -15.88 8.04
N LEU A 160 12.04 -15.86 6.82
CA LEU A 160 10.63 -15.50 6.64
C LEU A 160 9.70 -16.49 7.35
N GLU A 161 9.89 -17.79 7.11
CA GLU A 161 9.05 -18.86 7.66
C GLU A 161 9.09 -18.90 9.18
N LYS A 162 10.25 -18.62 9.81
CA LYS A 162 10.41 -18.47 11.26
C LYS A 162 9.38 -17.51 11.88
N TYR A 163 8.99 -16.46 11.17
CA TYR A 163 8.00 -15.47 11.63
C TYR A 163 6.65 -15.54 10.87
N GLY A 164 6.41 -16.64 10.16
CA GLY A 164 5.17 -16.85 9.40
C GLY A 164 5.03 -15.98 8.15
N GLY A 165 6.15 -15.49 7.61
CA GLY A 165 6.28 -14.93 6.27
C GLY A 165 6.64 -16.01 5.25
N ARG A 166 6.72 -15.66 3.97
CA ARG A 166 7.12 -16.58 2.89
C ARG A 166 7.40 -15.85 1.59
N PHE A 167 8.07 -16.53 0.66
CA PHE A 167 8.05 -16.13 -0.74
C PHE A 167 6.77 -16.62 -1.42
N ILE A 168 6.26 -15.83 -2.36
CA ILE A 168 5.14 -16.18 -3.24
C ILE A 168 5.59 -15.90 -4.66
N SER A 169 5.60 -16.94 -5.49
CA SER A 169 5.96 -16.83 -6.90
C SER A 169 4.75 -16.34 -7.70
N VAL A 170 4.95 -15.32 -8.54
CA VAL A 170 3.92 -14.81 -9.46
C VAL A 170 4.46 -14.69 -10.88
N LYS A 171 3.55 -14.62 -11.84
CA LYS A 171 3.93 -14.46 -13.24
C LYS A 171 4.35 -13.02 -13.53
N MET A 172 5.33 -12.89 -14.42
CA MET A 172 5.73 -11.62 -15.00
C MET A 172 5.18 -11.54 -16.42
N VAL A 173 4.52 -10.43 -16.75
CA VAL A 173 4.06 -10.13 -18.11
C VAL A 173 5.06 -9.22 -18.82
N ARG A 174 5.25 -9.45 -20.12
CA ARG A 174 6.08 -8.60 -20.97
C ARG A 174 5.21 -7.49 -21.56
N LEU A 175 5.57 -6.25 -21.27
CA LEU A 175 4.96 -5.07 -21.87
C LEU A 175 5.39 -4.89 -23.33
N HIS A 176 4.60 -4.14 -24.09
CA HIS A 176 4.94 -3.68 -25.45
C HIS A 176 6.27 -2.93 -25.51
N THR A 177 6.68 -2.29 -24.40
CA THR A 177 7.97 -1.61 -24.25
C THR A 177 9.15 -2.58 -24.06
N GLY A 178 8.91 -3.89 -24.07
CA GLY A 178 9.88 -4.94 -23.81
C GLY A 178 10.20 -5.14 -22.32
N ARG A 179 9.70 -4.29 -21.42
CA ARG A 179 9.90 -4.41 -19.98
C ARG A 179 9.01 -5.49 -19.37
N HIS A 180 9.48 -6.12 -18.30
CA HIS A 180 8.66 -7.03 -17.51
C HIS A 180 8.02 -6.29 -16.34
N GLN A 181 6.78 -6.61 -16.05
CA GLN A 181 6.06 -6.16 -14.85
C GLN A 181 5.29 -7.33 -14.24
N ILE A 182 4.86 -7.18 -12.99
CA ILE A 182 3.96 -8.14 -12.36
C ILE A 182 2.59 -8.10 -13.05
N ASP A 183 1.99 -9.27 -13.20
CA ASP A 183 0.60 -9.41 -13.59
C ASP A 183 -0.31 -9.09 -12.39
N TRP A 184 -0.89 -7.89 -12.36
CA TRP A 184 -1.71 -7.42 -11.24
C TRP A 184 -2.93 -8.32 -10.95
N PRO A 185 -3.75 -8.71 -11.96
CA PRO A 185 -4.80 -9.71 -11.75
C PRO A 185 -4.31 -11.00 -11.09
N ASP A 186 -3.23 -11.63 -11.61
CA ASP A 186 -2.66 -12.87 -11.04
C ASP A 186 -2.20 -12.66 -9.59
N LEU A 187 -1.53 -11.54 -9.31
CA LEU A 187 -1.11 -11.19 -7.95
C LEU A 187 -2.32 -11.03 -7.02
N LEU A 188 -3.33 -10.25 -7.41
CA LEU A 188 -4.50 -10.00 -6.56
C LEU A 188 -5.29 -11.29 -6.29
N VAL A 189 -5.51 -12.13 -7.29
CA VAL A 189 -6.11 -13.47 -7.14
C VAL A 189 -5.27 -14.34 -6.19
N THR A 190 -3.94 -14.29 -6.33
CA THR A 190 -3.02 -15.02 -5.46
C THR A 190 -3.12 -14.54 -4.02
N LEU A 191 -3.17 -13.23 -3.77
CA LEU A 191 -3.33 -12.67 -2.42
C LEU A 191 -4.69 -13.08 -1.81
N LYS A 192 -5.77 -13.00 -2.58
CA LYS A 192 -7.12 -13.43 -2.15
C LYS A 192 -7.15 -14.91 -1.78
N SER A 193 -6.62 -15.77 -2.64
CA SER A 193 -6.54 -17.22 -2.41
C SER A 193 -5.70 -17.59 -1.18
N ASN A 194 -4.79 -16.70 -0.78
CA ASN A 194 -3.98 -16.85 0.44
C ASN A 194 -4.63 -16.20 1.68
N GLY A 195 -5.87 -15.73 1.58
CA GLY A 195 -6.67 -15.24 2.69
C GLY A 195 -6.62 -13.73 2.93
N LEU A 196 -6.04 -12.94 2.02
CA LEU A 196 -6.14 -11.48 2.10
C LEU A 196 -7.42 -11.03 1.38
N GLY A 197 -8.47 -10.71 2.13
CA GLY A 197 -9.73 -10.20 1.59
C GLY A 197 -9.64 -8.75 1.11
N SER A 198 -8.63 -8.02 1.58
CA SER A 198 -8.36 -6.63 1.28
C SER A 198 -6.86 -6.30 1.29
N VAL A 199 -6.42 -5.38 0.44
CA VAL A 199 -5.03 -4.93 0.37
C VAL A 199 -4.94 -3.41 0.18
N MET A 200 -4.13 -2.78 1.02
CA MET A 200 -3.76 -1.37 0.93
C MET A 200 -2.40 -1.25 0.23
N ILE A 201 -2.32 -0.49 -0.85
CA ILE A 201 -1.10 -0.30 -1.64
C ILE A 201 -0.55 1.09 -1.35
N GLU A 202 0.54 1.17 -0.57
CA GLU A 202 1.07 2.44 -0.04
C GLU A 202 2.19 3.05 -0.89
N GLY A 203 2.96 2.25 -1.63
CA GLY A 203 4.26 2.78 -2.03
C GLY A 203 5.11 1.99 -3.01
N GLY A 204 6.08 2.74 -3.53
CA GLY A 204 6.95 2.42 -4.65
C GLY A 204 6.47 3.15 -5.89
N GLY A 205 7.22 4.17 -6.34
CA GLY A 205 6.81 4.97 -7.51
C GLY A 205 6.50 4.11 -8.76
N GLN A 206 7.22 2.99 -8.95
CA GLN A 206 6.93 2.04 -10.02
C GLN A 206 5.65 1.23 -9.79
N VAL A 207 5.36 0.83 -8.55
CA VAL A 207 4.12 0.11 -8.18
C VAL A 207 2.93 1.01 -8.43
N ILE A 208 2.95 2.23 -7.89
CA ILE A 208 1.89 3.23 -8.07
C ILE A 208 1.71 3.55 -9.57
N LYS A 209 2.80 3.83 -10.29
CA LYS A 209 2.76 4.10 -11.73
C LYS A 209 2.14 2.95 -12.53
N SER A 210 2.45 1.70 -12.17
CA SER A 210 1.89 0.52 -12.85
C SER A 210 0.38 0.41 -12.63
N LEU A 211 -0.12 0.58 -11.40
CA LEU A 211 -1.56 0.53 -11.09
C LEU A 211 -2.35 1.68 -11.70
N LEU A 212 -1.74 2.87 -11.79
CA LEU A 212 -2.34 4.01 -12.47
C LEU A 212 -2.40 3.81 -14.00
N SER A 213 -1.78 2.77 -14.57
CA SER A 213 -1.99 2.45 -15.97
C SER A 213 -3.48 2.23 -16.26
N PRO A 214 -4.02 2.73 -17.39
CA PRO A 214 -5.41 2.46 -17.79
C PRO A 214 -5.77 0.96 -17.83
N LEU A 215 -4.79 0.08 -18.01
CA LEU A 215 -4.97 -1.37 -17.99
C LEU A 215 -5.37 -1.93 -16.61
N TYR A 216 -4.91 -1.30 -15.52
CA TYR A 216 -5.04 -1.84 -14.17
C TYR A 216 -5.83 -0.95 -13.22
N MET A 217 -6.17 0.28 -13.64
CA MET A 217 -6.87 1.21 -12.77
C MET A 217 -8.24 0.68 -12.32
N SER A 218 -8.88 -0.17 -13.13
CA SER A 218 -10.12 -0.87 -12.78
C SER A 218 -10.01 -1.86 -11.63
N LEU A 219 -8.79 -2.26 -11.26
CA LEU A 219 -8.54 -3.16 -10.14
C LEU A 219 -8.56 -2.42 -8.79
N LEU A 220 -8.68 -1.08 -8.80
CA LEU A 220 -8.71 -0.26 -7.60
C LEU A 220 -10.16 0.04 -7.21
N ASP A 221 -10.56 -0.39 -6.02
CA ASP A 221 -11.85 -0.03 -5.43
C ASP A 221 -11.82 1.39 -4.87
N SER A 222 -10.67 1.79 -4.31
CA SER A 222 -10.50 3.06 -3.60
C SER A 222 -9.15 3.72 -3.89
N VAL A 223 -9.15 5.04 -4.02
CA VAL A 223 -7.96 5.88 -4.17
C VAL A 223 -7.98 6.95 -3.10
N ILE A 224 -6.94 6.97 -2.26
CA ILE A 224 -6.79 7.90 -1.15
C ILE A 224 -5.47 8.66 -1.30
N ILE A 225 -5.49 9.97 -1.51
CA ILE A 225 -4.29 10.76 -1.77
C ILE A 225 -4.16 11.82 -0.68
N THR A 226 -3.03 11.83 0.01
CA THR A 226 -2.67 12.89 0.96
C THR A 226 -1.84 13.95 0.24
N ILE A 227 -2.23 15.21 0.33
CA ILE A 227 -1.48 16.35 -0.20
C ILE A 227 -0.93 17.14 0.99
N ALA A 228 0.38 17.12 1.15
CA ALA A 228 1.09 17.88 2.16
C ALA A 228 1.35 19.32 1.67
N PRO A 229 1.28 20.33 2.56
CA PRO A 229 1.44 21.74 2.21
C PRO A 229 2.92 22.15 2.01
N THR A 230 3.69 21.34 1.30
CA THR A 230 5.13 21.54 1.05
C THR A 230 5.43 21.45 -0.44
N TRP A 231 6.47 22.15 -0.90
CA TRP A 231 7.07 21.98 -2.22
C TRP A 231 8.37 21.18 -2.08
N LEU A 232 8.65 20.24 -2.99
CA LEU A 232 9.92 19.50 -2.99
C LEU A 232 10.91 20.02 -4.03
N GLY A 233 10.41 20.61 -5.11
CA GLY A 233 11.23 21.14 -6.19
C GLY A 233 11.58 20.11 -7.26
N GLU A 234 12.43 20.52 -8.20
CA GLU A 234 12.85 19.69 -9.33
C GLU A 234 13.63 18.45 -8.89
N GLY A 235 13.52 17.37 -9.68
CA GLY A 235 14.19 16.09 -9.38
C GLY A 235 13.38 15.15 -8.48
N GLY A 236 12.22 15.60 -7.99
CA GLY A 236 11.29 14.79 -7.23
C GLY A 236 10.72 13.59 -8.00
N VAL A 237 10.25 12.59 -7.25
CA VAL A 237 9.62 11.39 -7.82
C VAL A 237 8.14 11.66 -8.08
N VAL A 238 7.76 11.81 -9.35
CA VAL A 238 6.36 11.98 -9.75
C VAL A 238 5.83 10.68 -10.37
N VAL A 239 4.55 10.39 -10.10
CA VAL A 239 3.81 9.29 -10.73
C VAL A 239 2.65 9.83 -11.53
N SER A 240 2.53 9.38 -12.77
CA SER A 240 1.43 9.75 -13.64
C SER A 240 1.07 8.59 -14.58
N PRO A 241 -0.23 8.42 -14.88
CA PRO A 241 -0.66 7.48 -15.89
C PRO A 241 -0.20 7.92 -17.28
N ALA A 242 -0.08 6.97 -18.21
CA ALA A 242 0.12 7.32 -19.61
C ALA A 242 -1.07 8.15 -20.13
N ARG A 243 -0.78 9.13 -20.98
CA ARG A 243 -1.81 9.93 -21.66
C ARG A 243 -2.65 9.02 -22.56
N ARG A 244 -3.97 9.26 -22.58
CA ARG A 244 -4.90 8.62 -23.50
C ARG A 244 -5.17 9.53 -24.68
N PHE A 245 -5.54 8.93 -25.81
CA PHE A 245 -5.91 9.63 -27.03
C PHE A 245 -7.25 9.07 -27.52
N ASP A 246 -8.09 9.93 -28.09
CA ASP A 246 -9.30 9.51 -28.80
C ASP A 246 -8.98 9.02 -30.23
N GLU A 247 -10.02 8.65 -30.99
CA GLU A 247 -9.87 8.14 -32.37
C GLU A 247 -9.25 9.16 -33.32
N ASP A 248 -9.44 10.45 -33.05
CA ASP A 248 -8.89 11.57 -33.82
C ASP A 248 -7.45 11.93 -33.40
N GLY A 249 -6.90 11.24 -32.39
CA GLY A 249 -5.55 11.48 -31.87
C GLY A 249 -5.45 12.68 -30.92
N ASN A 250 -6.56 13.22 -30.43
CA ASN A 250 -6.55 14.29 -29.43
C ASN A 250 -6.27 13.73 -28.04
N ALA A 251 -5.49 14.47 -27.26
CA ALA A 251 -5.20 14.12 -25.88
C ALA A 251 -6.45 14.21 -25.00
N ILE A 252 -6.78 13.12 -24.30
CA ILE A 252 -7.88 13.06 -23.34
C ILE A 252 -7.36 12.68 -21.94
N SER A 253 -8.19 12.95 -20.92
CA SER A 253 -7.86 12.60 -19.53
C SER A 253 -7.66 11.08 -19.40
N ALA A 254 -6.62 10.66 -18.69
CA ALA A 254 -6.32 9.25 -18.49
C ALA A 254 -7.42 8.54 -17.69
N ALA A 255 -7.91 9.19 -16.63
CA ALA A 255 -9.01 8.73 -15.80
C ALA A 255 -9.60 9.87 -14.96
N ARG A 256 -10.78 9.62 -14.36
CA ARG A 256 -11.43 10.50 -13.38
C ARG A 256 -12.04 9.68 -12.25
N LEU A 257 -11.77 10.06 -11.01
CA LEU A 257 -12.39 9.43 -9.83
C LEU A 257 -13.85 9.87 -9.68
N LYS A 258 -14.67 9.02 -9.07
CA LYS A 258 -16.06 9.32 -8.69
C LYS A 258 -16.22 9.26 -7.17
N ASN A 259 -17.35 9.78 -6.70
CA ASN A 259 -17.66 9.89 -5.26
C ASN A 259 -16.52 10.57 -4.50
N VAL A 260 -15.94 11.60 -5.11
CA VAL A 260 -14.77 12.29 -4.57
C VAL A 260 -15.16 13.10 -3.35
N LYS A 261 -14.41 12.91 -2.25
CA LYS A 261 -14.50 13.75 -1.06
C LYS A 261 -13.12 14.26 -0.68
N TRP A 262 -13.10 15.39 -0.01
CA TRP A 262 -11.89 16.05 0.48
C TRP A 262 -12.04 16.32 1.97
N TYR A 263 -10.99 16.09 2.74
CA TYR A 263 -11.00 16.34 4.18
C TYR A 263 -9.63 16.82 4.68
N PRO A 264 -9.57 17.91 5.46
CA PRO A 264 -8.35 18.34 6.12
C PRO A 264 -7.98 17.41 7.28
N PHE A 265 -6.74 16.96 7.30
CA PHE A 265 -6.14 16.22 8.42
C PHE A 265 -4.97 17.02 8.98
N GLY A 266 -5.27 17.91 9.93
CA GLY A 266 -4.29 18.91 10.37
C GLY A 266 -4.03 19.91 9.24
N GLU A 267 -2.78 20.01 8.81
CA GLU A 267 -2.37 20.89 7.70
C GLU A 267 -2.39 20.21 6.33
N ASP A 268 -2.55 18.88 6.30
CA ASP A 268 -2.66 18.12 5.06
C ASP A 268 -4.11 18.10 4.56
N VAL A 269 -4.30 17.94 3.26
CA VAL A 269 -5.61 17.70 2.65
C VAL A 269 -5.64 16.31 2.03
N VAL A 270 -6.68 15.54 2.32
CA VAL A 270 -6.82 14.17 1.84
C VAL A 270 -8.01 14.07 0.89
N LEU A 271 -7.75 13.56 -0.31
CA LEU A 271 -8.76 13.14 -1.27
C LEU A 271 -9.08 11.66 -1.04
N CYS A 272 -10.36 11.32 -1.05
CA CYS A 272 -10.83 9.95 -1.23
C CYS A 272 -11.74 9.88 -2.45
N GLY A 273 -11.63 8.81 -3.24
CA GLY A 273 -12.49 8.58 -4.39
C GLY A 273 -12.46 7.11 -4.81
N GLN A 274 -13.38 6.74 -5.68
CA GLN A 274 -13.46 5.39 -6.25
C GLN A 274 -13.14 5.45 -7.74
N VAL A 275 -12.45 4.45 -8.27
CA VAL A 275 -12.31 4.32 -9.71
C VAL A 275 -13.63 3.77 -10.26
N LYS A 276 -14.29 4.52 -11.13
CA LYS A 276 -15.38 3.97 -11.93
C LYS A 276 -14.84 3.69 -13.33
N LEU A 277 -14.89 2.43 -13.75
CA LEU A 277 -14.89 2.09 -15.17
C LEU A 277 -16.10 2.78 -15.82
N CYS A 278 -15.87 3.58 -16.85
CA CYS A 278 -16.98 4.05 -17.66
C CYS A 278 -17.65 2.83 -18.29
N ASP A 279 -18.99 2.83 -18.23
CA ASP A 279 -19.82 1.99 -19.10
C ASP A 279 -19.58 2.39 -20.57
#